data_AF-A0A5C8K1H2-F1
#
_entry.id   AF-A0A5C8K1H2-F1
#
_cell.length_a   1.000
_cell.length_b   1.000
_cell.length_c   1.000
_cell.angle_alpha   90.00
_cell.angle_beta   90.00
_cell.angle_gamma   90.00
#
_symmetry.space_group_name_H-M   'P 1'
#
loop_
_entity.id
_entity.type
_entity.pdbx_description
1 polymer ?
#
loop_
_entity_poly.entity_id
_entity_poly.type
_entity_poly.pdbx_seq_one_letter_code
_entity_poly.pdbx_strand_id
1 'polypeptide(L)' 'MRISKTELQALIDENPLRSLSNIGETVGQSRADIEKLMKTYKLDAYRLEKIKKLRRKEGRKRKDNVER' A
#
# COMPACT_ATOMS: atom_id res chain seq x y z
N MET A 1 -21.26 -2.68 1.28
CA MET A 1 -20.49 -3.49 0.30
C MET A 1 -19.08 -3.61 0.85
N ARG A 2 -18.49 -4.80 0.91
CA ARG A 2 -17.17 -5.05 1.50
C ARG A 2 -16.17 -5.30 0.38
N ILE A 3 -15.08 -4.54 0.34
CA ILE A 3 -14.00 -4.71 -0.65
C ILE A 3 -13.37 -6.10 -0.52
N SER A 4 -13.09 -6.74 -1.66
CA SER A 4 -12.41 -8.02 -1.73
C SER A 4 -10.91 -7.89 -1.41
N LYS A 5 -10.27 -9.02 -1.11
CA LYS A 5 -8.81 -9.07 -0.92
C LYS A 5 -8.05 -8.55 -2.14
N THR A 6 -8.47 -8.95 -3.34
CA THR A 6 -7.85 -8.59 -4.62
C THR A 6 -7.93 -7.09 -4.89
N GLU A 7 -9.08 -6.48 -4.65
CA GLU A 7 -9.24 -5.02 -4.82
C GLU A 7 -8.41 -4.25 -3.79
N LEU A 8 -8.41 -4.67 -2.52
CA LEU A 8 -7.58 -4.02 -1.49
C LEU A 8 -6.08 -4.16 -1.81
N GLN A 9 -5.67 -5.30 -2.38
CA GLN A 9 -4.31 -5.53 -2.83
C GLN A 9 -3.95 -4.65 -4.04
N ALA A 10 -4.86 -4.47 -4.98
CA ALA A 10 -4.68 -3.58 -6.13
C ALA A 10 -4.49 -2.11 -5.68
N LEU A 11 -5.24 -1.64 -4.69
CA LEU A 11 -5.08 -0.30 -4.12
C LEU A 11 -3.72 -0.11 -3.43
N ILE A 12 -3.21 -1.15 -2.77
CA ILE A 12 -1.85 -1.15 -2.19
C ILE A 12 -0.78 -1.14 -3.29
N ASP A 13 -1.01 -1.84 -4.39
CA ASP A 13 -0.09 -1.89 -5.52
C ASP A 13 -0.02 -0.60 -6.30
N GLU A 14 -1.16 0.09 -6.46
CA GLU A 14 -1.25 1.41 -7.04
C GLU A 14 -0.42 2.42 -6.23
N ASN A 15 -0.64 2.45 -4.91
CA ASN A 15 0.13 3.32 -4.03
C ASN A 15 0.23 2.74 -2.60
N PRO A 16 1.37 2.08 -2.25
CA PRO A 16 1.52 1.47 -0.94
C PRO A 16 1.68 2.50 0.19
N LEU A 17 1.94 3.78 -0.15
CA LEU A 17 2.04 4.89 0.81
C LEU A 17 0.69 5.54 1.10
N ARG A 18 -0.37 5.23 0.34
CA ARG A 18 -1.71 5.79 0.57
C ARG A 18 -2.20 5.47 1.99
N SER A 19 -2.79 6.44 2.69
CA SER A 19 -3.30 6.23 4.04
C SER A 19 -4.49 5.25 4.03
N LEU A 20 -4.70 4.52 5.14
CA LEU A 20 -5.84 3.61 5.24
C LEU A 20 -7.18 4.37 5.23
N SER A 21 -7.19 5.62 5.70
CA SER A 21 -8.37 6.50 5.64
C SER A 21 -8.74 6.82 4.20
N ASN A 22 -7.77 7.23 3.36
CA ASN A 22 -8.03 7.54 1.95
C ASN A 22 -8.46 6.29 1.16
N ILE A 23 -7.87 5.13 1.48
CA ILE A 23 -8.32 3.85 0.92
C ILE A 23 -9.78 3.60 1.30
N GLY A 24 -10.14 3.82 2.57
CA GLY A 24 -11.50 3.70 3.07
C GLY A 24 -12.48 4.63 2.34
N GLU A 25 -12.16 5.92 2.23
CA GLU A 25 -12.96 6.91 1.52
C GLU A 25 -13.22 6.51 0.06
N THR A 26 -12.18 6.01 -0.63
CA THR A 26 -12.27 5.56 -2.03
C THR A 26 -13.27 4.42 -2.22
N VAL A 27 -13.42 3.55 -1.22
CA VAL A 27 -14.22 2.33 -1.30
C VAL A 27 -15.48 2.39 -0.44
N GLY A 28 -15.79 3.58 0.11
CA GLY A 28 -16.94 3.80 0.98
C GLY A 28 -16.90 3.04 2.31
N GLN A 29 -15.72 2.81 2.88
CA GLN A 29 -15.52 2.11 4.15
C GLN A 29 -14.76 2.94 5.17
N SER A 30 -14.98 2.65 6.46
CA SER A 30 -14.24 3.33 7.52
C SER A 30 -12.78 2.89 7.56
N ARG A 31 -11.89 3.74 8.09
CA ARG A 31 -10.49 3.40 8.37
C ARG A 31 -10.38 2.10 9.19
N ALA A 32 -11.26 1.93 10.18
CA ALA A 32 -11.25 0.78 11.07
C ALA A 32 -11.62 -0.52 10.33
N ASP A 33 -12.56 -0.46 9.40
CA ASP A 33 -12.91 -1.60 8.55
C ASP A 33 -11.75 -1.99 7.65
N ILE A 34 -11.09 -1.02 7.01
CA ILE A 34 -9.89 -1.29 6.21
C ILE A 34 -8.78 -1.91 7.08
N GLU A 35 -8.55 -1.41 8.29
CA GLU A 35 -7.57 -1.99 9.21
C GLU A 35 -7.91 -3.45 9.56
N LYS A 36 -9.20 -3.76 9.81
CA LYS A 36 -9.66 -5.13 10.05
C LYS A 36 -9.46 -6.02 8.82
N LEU A 37 -9.68 -5.50 7.62
CA LEU A 37 -9.46 -6.22 6.37
C LEU A 37 -7.99 -6.50 6.11
N MET A 38 -7.12 -5.52 6.36
CA MET A 38 -5.67 -5.68 6.27
C MET A 38 -5.17 -6.86 7.11
N LYS A 39 -5.64 -6.94 8.36
CA LYS A 39 -5.33 -8.04 9.29
C LYS A 39 -5.94 -9.36 8.83
N THR A 40 -7.22 -9.35 8.43
CA THR A 40 -7.94 -10.55 7.96
C THR A 40 -7.27 -11.18 6.74
N TYR A 41 -6.85 -10.35 5.78
CA TYR A 41 -6.24 -10.80 4.54
C TYR A 41 -4.71 -10.92 4.60
N LYS A 42 -4.12 -10.62 5.77
CA LYS A 42 -2.67 -10.65 6.03
C LYS A 42 -1.88 -9.76 5.06
N LEU A 43 -2.40 -8.56 4.78
CA LEU A 43 -1.80 -7.61 3.82
C LEU A 43 -0.81 -6.63 4.47
N ASP A 44 -0.67 -6.60 5.80
CA ASP A 44 0.27 -5.69 6.47
C ASP A 44 1.72 -5.92 6.04
N ALA A 45 2.17 -7.19 6.07
CA ALA A 45 3.50 -7.56 5.60
C ALA A 45 3.67 -7.28 4.09
N TYR A 46 2.63 -7.55 3.30
CA TYR A 46 2.62 -7.29 1.87
C TYR A 46 2.85 -5.81 1.56
N ARG A 47 2.09 -4.93 2.23
CA ARG A 47 2.21 -3.48 2.09
C ARG A 47 3.61 -2.99 2.50
N LEU A 48 4.14 -3.48 3.62
CA LEU A 48 5.50 -3.15 4.07
C LEU A 48 6.56 -3.53 3.04
N GLU A 49 6.46 -4.71 2.42
CA GLU A 49 7.38 -5.13 1.36
C GLU A 49 7.29 -4.23 0.13
N LYS A 50 6.09 -3.78 -0.26
CA LYS A 50 5.91 -2.83 -1.36
C LYS A 50 6.56 -1.47 -1.05
N ILE A 51 6.41 -0.96 0.17
CA ILE A 51 7.08 0.28 0.63
C ILE A 51 8.60 0.13 0.59
N LYS A 52 9.15 -1.00 1.09
CA LYS A 52 10.60 -1.26 1.04
C LYS A 52 11.11 -1.30 -0.39
N LYS A 53 10.41 -1.97 -1.30
CA LYS A 53 10.76 -2.03 -2.73
C LYS A 53 10.76 -0.64 -3.37
N LEU A 54 9.77 0.19 -3.05
CA LEU A 54 9.70 1.58 -3.52
C LEU A 54 10.92 2.39 -3.06
N ARG A 55 11.23 2.35 -1.75
CA ARG A 55 12.40 3.03 -1.18
C ARG A 55 13.73 2.58 -1.79
N ARG A 56 13.90 1.27 -2.02
CA ARG A 56 15.10 0.73 -2.71
C ARG A 56 15.20 1.19 -4.16
N LYS A 57 14.07 1.36 -4.86
CA LYS A 57 14.06 1.88 -6.24
C LYS A 57 14.48 3.35 -6.26
N GLU A 58 13.97 4.17 -5.35
CA GLU A 58 14.35 5.58 -5.23
C GLU A 58 15.81 5.75 -4.79
N GLY A 59 16.29 4.94 -3.85
CA GLY A 59 17.69 4.97 -3.41
C GLY A 59 18.67 4.62 -4.54
N ARG A 60 18.33 3.63 -5.39
CA ARG A 60 19.12 3.30 -6.59
C ARG A 60 19.16 4.46 -7.59
N LYS A 61 18.00 5.07 -7.90
CA LYS A 61 17.94 6.24 -8.78
C LYS A 61 18.82 7.41 -8.30
N ARG A 62 18.91 7.65 -6.98
CA ARG A 62 19.79 8.70 -6.45
C ARG A 62 21.26 8.38 -6.66
N LYS A 63 21.67 7.11 -6.51
CA LYS A 63 23.06 6.71 -6.73
C LYS A 63 23.46 6.86 -8.20
N ASP A 64 22.60 6.43 -9.12
CA ASP A 64 22.85 6.56 -10.57
C ASP A 64 22.95 8.02 -11.04
N ASN A 65 22.34 8.97 -10.32
CA ASN A 65 22.38 10.41 -10.64
C ASN A 65 23.57 11.16 -10.02
N VAL A 66 24.32 10.57 -9.09
CA VAL A 66 25.46 11.23 -8.40
C VAL A 66 26.80 10.85 -9.05
N GLU A 67 26.86 9.75 -9.80
CA GLU A 67 28.08 9.28 -10.50
C GLU A 67 28.16 9.77 -11.97
N ARG A 68 27.44 10.83 -12.34
CA ARG A 68 27.43 11.39 -13.70
C ARG A 68 27.91 12.83 -13.77
#